data_AF-A0A3I8HGK0-F1
#
_entry.id   AF-A0A3I8HGK0-F1
#
_cell.length_a   1.000
_cell.length_b   1.000
_cell.length_c   1.000
_cell.angle_alpha   90.00
_cell.angle_beta   90.00
_cell.angle_gamma   90.00
#
_symmetry.space_group_name_H-M   'P 1'
#
loop_
_entity.id
_entity.type
_entity.pdbx_description
1 polymer ?
#
loop_
_entity_poly.entity_id
_entity_poly.type
_entity_poly.pdbx_seq_one_letter_code
_entity_poly.pdbx_strand_id
1 'polypeptide(L)'
;MRSDGHPWGYGCGDESTDRFVPDSLGAANFLPACGNHDTCYGTLGSDKATCDANLGADMKLACKNDLTGLHKLYRPVCNGMAIGYEFAVSSFGDSAFTSAQKGALYNYRELEMLDFLKFELGEDIDPDYHSKAYYRVANPR
;
A
#
# COMPACT_ATOMS: atom_id res chain seq x y z
N MET A 1 -16.27 0.07 8.03
CA MET A 1 -15.49 1.32 8.15
C MET A 1 -14.73 1.25 9.45
N ARG A 2 -13.46 1.63 9.42
CA ARG A 2 -12.55 1.64 10.57
C ARG A 2 -12.90 2.77 11.53
N SER A 3 -12.32 2.76 12.73
CA SER A 3 -12.49 3.81 13.73
C SER A 3 -11.90 5.16 13.32
N ASP A 4 -10.95 5.18 12.38
CA ASP A 4 -10.33 6.38 11.80
C ASP A 4 -11.09 6.94 10.58
N GLY A 5 -12.24 6.36 10.23
CA GLY A 5 -13.08 6.80 9.11
C GLY A 5 -12.67 6.25 7.74
N HIS A 6 -11.58 5.49 7.65
CA HIS A 6 -11.16 4.86 6.40
C HIS A 6 -11.88 3.52 6.13
N PRO A 7 -11.94 3.06 4.86
CA PRO A 7 -12.44 1.72 4.55
C PRO A 7 -11.53 0.64 5.17
N TRP A 8 -12.06 -0.57 5.30
CA TRP A 8 -11.22 -1.73 5.64
C TRP A 8 -10.21 -1.97 4.52
N GLY A 9 -9.00 -2.40 4.87
CA GLY A 9 -7.90 -2.54 3.91
C GLY A 9 -7.06 -1.26 3.74
N TYR A 10 -7.41 -0.17 4.43
CA TYR A 10 -6.58 1.05 4.45
C TYR A 10 -5.46 0.97 5.50
N GLY A 11 -5.57 0.09 6.50
CA GLY A 11 -4.54 -0.10 7.51
C GLY A 11 -3.41 -1.00 7.02
N CYS A 12 -2.84 -1.77 7.94
CA CYS A 12 -1.79 -2.73 7.65
C CYS A 12 -2.28 -4.13 7.28
N GLY A 13 -3.58 -4.40 7.40
CA GLY A 13 -4.21 -5.61 6.88
C GLY A 13 -5.06 -5.33 5.65
N ASP A 14 -5.46 -6.39 4.96
CA ASP A 14 -6.45 -6.31 3.88
C ASP A 14 -7.89 -6.16 4.42
N GLU A 15 -8.88 -6.00 3.54
CA GLU A 15 -10.30 -5.85 3.92
C GLU A 15 -10.81 -6.87 4.95
N SER A 16 -10.23 -8.08 4.99
CA SER A 16 -10.62 -9.17 5.89
C SER A 16 -9.80 -9.24 7.17
N THR A 17 -8.55 -8.77 7.15
CA THR A 17 -7.57 -8.92 8.23
C THR A 17 -7.25 -7.62 8.97
N ASP A 18 -7.64 -6.47 8.42
CA ASP A 18 -7.35 -5.13 8.94
C ASP A 18 -7.83 -4.88 10.39
N ARG A 19 -8.87 -5.60 10.85
CA ARG A 19 -9.30 -5.58 12.26
C ARG A 19 -8.37 -6.31 13.23
N PHE A 20 -7.46 -7.15 12.71
CA PHE A 20 -6.59 -8.02 13.49
C PHE A 20 -5.11 -7.66 13.37
N VAL A 21 -4.71 -7.07 12.23
CA VAL A 21 -3.34 -6.66 11.97
C VAL A 21 -3.12 -5.28 12.62
N PRO A 22 -2.21 -5.15 13.60
CA PRO A 22 -1.97 -3.86 14.24
C PRO A 22 -1.46 -2.77 13.27
N ASP A 23 -1.98 -1.56 13.42
CA ASP A 23 -1.49 -0.39 12.68
C ASP A 23 -0.39 0.38 13.42
N SER A 24 -0.05 -0.04 14.64
CA SER A 24 0.91 0.65 15.51
C SER A 24 1.45 -0.25 16.63
N LEU A 25 2.55 0.18 17.23
CA LEU A 25 3.04 -0.35 18.51
C LEU A 25 3.45 0.79 19.44
N GLY A 26 2.66 1.00 20.50
CA GLY A 26 2.89 2.12 21.41
C GLY A 26 2.70 3.44 20.67
N ALA A 27 3.77 4.23 20.54
CA ALA A 27 3.74 5.48 19.78
C ALA A 27 4.16 5.33 18.30
N ALA A 28 4.71 4.16 17.91
CA ALA A 28 5.13 3.93 16.53
C ALA A 28 3.92 3.72 15.62
N ASN A 29 3.77 4.58 14.61
CA ASN A 29 2.69 4.50 13.63
C ASN A 29 3.16 3.76 12.37
N PHE A 30 2.51 2.65 12.03
CA PHE A 30 2.85 1.82 10.88
C PHE A 30 1.99 2.13 9.64
N LEU A 31 0.91 2.91 9.76
CA LEU A 31 0.07 3.27 8.62
C LEU A 31 0.84 3.84 7.43
N PRO A 32 1.85 4.72 7.60
CA PRO A 32 2.63 5.21 6.46
C PRO A 32 3.44 4.09 5.77
N ALA A 33 4.01 3.17 6.55
CA ALA A 33 4.77 2.04 6.01
C ALA A 33 3.88 1.08 5.22
N CYS A 34 2.69 0.77 5.75
CA CYS A 34 1.71 -0.09 5.10
C CYS A 34 1.13 0.58 3.85
N GLY A 35 0.80 1.87 3.90
CA GLY A 35 0.38 2.62 2.71
C GLY A 35 1.44 2.65 1.61
N ASN A 36 2.72 2.81 1.95
CA ASN A 36 3.82 2.72 1.00
C ASN A 36 3.93 1.32 0.37
N HIS A 37 3.72 0.27 1.17
CA HIS A 37 3.71 -1.12 0.71
C HIS A 37 2.56 -1.39 -0.27
N ASP A 38 1.34 -0.98 0.07
CA ASP A 38 0.16 -1.08 -0.80
C ASP A 38 0.42 -0.36 -2.13
N THR A 39 0.97 0.86 -2.08
CA THR A 39 1.32 1.62 -3.29
C THR A 39 2.40 0.95 -4.12
N CYS A 40 3.41 0.34 -3.48
CA CYS A 40 4.41 -0.45 -4.17
C CYS A 40 3.76 -1.66 -4.87
N TYR A 41 2.89 -2.38 -4.16
CA TYR A 41 2.12 -3.51 -4.69
C TYR A 41 1.18 -3.12 -5.83
N GLY A 42 0.57 -1.93 -5.78
CA GLY A 42 -0.31 -1.42 -6.83
C GLY A 42 0.43 -0.79 -8.01
N THR A 43 1.73 -0.55 -7.91
CA THR A 43 2.53 -0.01 -9.02
C THR A 43 2.87 -1.14 -9.99
N LEU A 44 2.44 -1.00 -11.25
CA LEU A 44 2.60 -2.05 -12.26
C LEU A 44 4.08 -2.39 -12.50
N GLY A 45 4.42 -3.67 -12.38
CA GLY A 45 5.77 -4.17 -12.63
C GLY A 45 6.72 -4.03 -11.44
N SER A 46 6.25 -3.59 -10.26
CA SER A 46 7.04 -3.62 -9.03
C SER A 46 7.54 -5.02 -8.70
N ASP A 47 8.68 -5.11 -8.03
CA ASP A 47 9.20 -6.36 -7.49
C ASP A 47 8.67 -6.60 -6.06
N LYS A 48 8.01 -7.75 -5.86
CA LYS A 48 7.39 -8.10 -4.57
C LYS A 48 8.40 -8.09 -3.42
N ALA A 49 9.56 -8.72 -3.62
CA ALA A 49 10.58 -8.82 -2.57
C ALA A 49 11.10 -7.45 -2.16
N THR A 50 11.24 -6.52 -3.10
CA THR A 50 11.59 -5.12 -2.86
C THR A 50 10.50 -4.41 -2.06
N CYS A 51 9.23 -4.56 -2.43
CA CYS A 51 8.11 -3.98 -1.67
C CYS A 51 8.09 -4.50 -0.22
N ASP A 52 8.22 -5.81 -0.05
CA ASP A 52 8.18 -6.47 1.27
C ASP A 52 9.34 -6.03 2.17
N ALA A 53 10.56 -5.93 1.62
CA ALA A 53 11.72 -5.42 2.34
C ALA A 53 11.55 -3.94 2.74
N ASN A 54 10.94 -3.13 1.86
CA ASN A 54 10.65 -1.72 2.16
C ASN A 54 9.64 -1.59 3.31
N LEU A 55 8.62 -2.44 3.40
CA LEU A 55 7.69 -2.46 4.53
C LEU A 55 8.45 -2.64 5.86
N GLY A 56 9.32 -3.64 5.94
CA GLY A 56 10.13 -3.89 7.12
C GLY A 56 11.07 -2.73 7.46
N ALA A 57 11.67 -2.09 6.46
CA ALA A 57 12.54 -0.94 6.63
C ALA A 57 11.78 0.31 7.12
N ASP A 58 10.64 0.62 6.52
CA ASP A 58 9.81 1.77 6.86
C ASP A 58 9.21 1.62 8.27
N MET A 59 8.79 0.42 8.65
CA MET A 59 8.33 0.15 10.02
C MET A 59 9.47 0.29 11.04
N LYS A 60 10.69 -0.19 10.74
CA LYS A 60 11.87 0.05 11.60
C LYS A 60 12.18 1.54 11.72
N LEU A 61 11.96 2.32 10.67
CA LEU A 61 12.11 3.77 10.70
C LEU A 61 11.06 4.43 11.61
N ALA A 62 9.79 4.01 11.54
CA ALA A 62 8.76 4.45 12.47
C ALA A 62 9.13 4.11 13.93
N CYS A 63 9.58 2.88 14.19
CA CYS A 63 10.10 2.47 15.51
C CYS A 63 11.23 3.38 16.02
N LYS A 64 12.13 3.82 15.13
CA LYS A 64 13.24 4.69 15.48
C LYS A 64 12.79 6.12 15.78
N ASN A 65 11.88 6.66 14.96
CA ASN A 65 11.49 8.07 14.98
C ASN A 65 10.44 8.35 16.05
N ASP A 66 9.46 7.47 16.21
CA ASP A 66 8.28 7.74 17.01
C ASP A 66 8.46 7.29 18.47
N LEU A 67 9.21 6.21 18.70
CA LEU A 67 9.53 5.74 20.06
C LEU A 67 10.65 6.59 20.66
N THR A 68 10.24 7.66 21.33
CA THR A 68 11.12 8.62 22.03
C THR A 68 10.96 8.54 23.56
N GLY A 69 11.81 9.23 24.32
CA GLY A 69 11.77 9.17 25.80
C GLY A 69 11.84 7.75 26.36
N LEU A 70 10.97 7.43 27.33
CA LEU A 70 10.85 6.10 27.92
C LEU A 70 10.35 5.04 26.92
N HIS A 71 9.64 5.44 25.85
CA HIS A 71 9.15 4.51 24.83
C HIS A 71 10.28 3.86 24.03
N LYS A 72 11.50 4.43 24.06
CA LYS A 72 12.69 3.82 23.45
C LYS A 72 12.94 2.40 23.93
N LEU A 73 12.50 2.05 25.14
CA LEU A 73 12.61 0.70 25.70
C LEU A 73 11.84 -0.35 24.88
N TYR A 74 10.81 0.06 24.12
CA TYR A 74 10.03 -0.84 23.24
C TYR A 74 10.66 -1.06 21.86
N ARG A 75 11.74 -0.36 21.50
CA ARG A 75 12.37 -0.46 20.17
C ARG A 75 12.75 -1.89 19.76
N PRO A 76 13.30 -2.76 20.63
CA PRO A 76 13.58 -4.14 20.25
C PRO A 76 12.32 -4.92 19.84
N VAL A 77 11.23 -4.76 20.59
CA VAL A 77 9.93 -5.39 20.28
C VAL A 77 9.35 -4.81 19.00
N CYS A 78 9.43 -3.50 18.82
CA CYS A 78 8.98 -2.81 17.61
C CYS A 78 9.73 -3.28 16.36
N ASN A 79 11.06 -3.37 16.43
CA ASN A 79 11.87 -3.89 15.34
C ASN A 79 11.57 -5.37 15.06
N GLY A 80 11.30 -6.17 16.09
CA GLY A 80 10.85 -7.55 15.93
C GLY A 80 9.51 -7.65 15.21
N MET A 81 8.56 -6.77 15.52
CA MET A 81 7.28 -6.68 14.81
C MET A 81 7.46 -6.26 13.35
N ALA A 82 8.32 -5.28 13.07
CA ALA A 82 8.65 -4.87 11.70
C ALA A 82 9.23 -6.03 10.86
N ILE A 83 10.14 -6.82 11.44
CA ILE A 83 10.66 -8.04 10.79
C ILE A 83 9.53 -9.07 10.60
N GLY A 84 8.63 -9.20 11.57
CA GLY A 84 7.48 -10.09 11.48
C GLY A 84 6.53 -9.73 10.33
N TYR A 85 6.31 -8.44 10.09
CA TYR A 85 5.47 -7.95 8.99
C TYR A 85 6.13 -8.24 7.64
N GLU A 86 7.40 -7.86 7.47
CA GLU A 86 8.22 -8.18 6.30
C GLU A 86 8.18 -9.69 5.99
N PHE A 87 8.38 -10.53 7.01
CA PHE A 87 8.31 -11.99 6.87
C PHE A 87 6.91 -12.48 6.47
N ALA A 88 5.86 -11.93 7.07
CA ALA A 88 4.49 -12.31 6.79
C ALA A 88 4.11 -12.01 5.33
N VAL A 89 4.39 -10.79 4.84
CA VAL A 89 4.11 -10.44 3.44
C VAL A 89 5.00 -11.20 2.47
N SER A 90 6.28 -11.45 2.84
CA SER A 90 7.18 -12.27 2.03
C SER A 90 6.67 -13.71 1.87
N SER A 91 6.12 -14.30 2.92
CA SER A 91 5.72 -15.71 2.96
C SER A 91 4.28 -15.97 2.51
N PHE A 92 3.38 -15.00 2.73
CA PHE A 92 1.93 -15.19 2.54
C PHE A 92 1.29 -14.13 1.64
N GLY A 93 2.03 -13.11 1.22
CA GLY A 93 1.51 -11.96 0.47
C GLY A 93 1.35 -12.17 -1.05
N ASP A 94 1.64 -13.35 -1.60
CA ASP A 94 1.61 -13.59 -3.05
C ASP A 94 0.24 -13.31 -3.69
N SER A 95 -0.83 -13.69 -3.00
CA SER A 95 -2.19 -13.46 -3.48
C SER A 95 -2.53 -11.97 -3.52
N ALA A 96 -2.21 -11.24 -2.46
CA ALA A 96 -2.41 -9.78 -2.38
C ALA A 96 -1.59 -9.05 -3.45
N PHE A 97 -0.30 -9.39 -3.58
CA PHE A 97 0.58 -8.83 -4.61
C PHE A 97 0.04 -9.08 -6.03
N THR A 98 -0.34 -10.32 -6.33
CA THR A 98 -0.87 -10.68 -7.65
C THR A 98 -2.19 -9.95 -7.93
N SER A 99 -3.05 -9.79 -6.91
CA SER A 99 -4.31 -9.04 -7.04
C SER A 99 -4.05 -7.56 -7.34
N ALA A 100 -3.15 -6.94 -6.58
CA ALA A 100 -2.77 -5.54 -6.78
C ALA A 100 -2.15 -5.31 -8.17
N GLN A 101 -1.24 -6.19 -8.62
CA GLN A 101 -0.66 -6.13 -9.97
C GLN A 101 -1.69 -6.29 -11.09
N LYS A 102 -2.71 -7.14 -10.90
CA LYS A 102 -3.82 -7.26 -11.85
C LYS A 102 -4.66 -5.99 -11.90
N GLY A 103 -4.96 -5.40 -10.75
CA GLY A 103 -5.66 -4.11 -10.66
C GLY A 103 -4.87 -3.00 -11.36
N ALA A 104 -3.56 -2.95 -11.13
CA ALA A 104 -2.66 -2.02 -11.80
C ALA A 104 -2.73 -2.18 -13.33
N LEU A 105 -2.60 -3.41 -13.84
CA LEU A 105 -2.68 -3.68 -15.27
C LEU A 105 -4.02 -3.26 -15.88
N TYR A 106 -5.12 -3.46 -15.17
CA TYR A 106 -6.45 -3.00 -15.60
C TYR A 106 -6.49 -1.47 -15.71
N ASN A 107 -6.03 -0.76 -14.68
CA ASN A 107 -6.02 0.71 -14.65
C ASN A 107 -5.18 1.30 -15.79
N TYR A 108 -4.00 0.71 -16.07
CA TYR A 108 -3.15 1.14 -17.19
C TYR A 108 -3.82 0.92 -18.54
N ARG A 109 -4.40 -0.28 -18.79
CA ARG A 109 -5.10 -0.58 -20.05
C ARG A 109 -6.31 0.31 -20.28
N GLU A 110 -7.05 0.60 -19.20
CA GLU A 110 -8.18 1.51 -19.26
C GLU A 110 -7.71 2.91 -19.68
N LEU A 111 -6.67 3.45 -19.03
CA LEU A 111 -6.11 4.76 -19.37
C LEU A 111 -5.60 4.80 -20.82
N GLU A 112 -4.84 3.79 -21.26
CA GLU A 112 -4.33 3.69 -22.63
C GLU A 112 -5.46 3.67 -23.67
N MET A 113 -6.54 2.93 -23.39
CA MET A 113 -7.72 2.90 -24.26
C MET A 113 -8.38 4.27 -24.32
N LEU A 114 -8.54 4.96 -23.19
CA LEU A 114 -9.15 6.29 -23.16
C LEU A 114 -8.28 7.33 -23.88
N ASP A 115 -6.97 7.27 -23.72
CA ASP A 115 -6.02 8.12 -24.45
C ASP A 115 -6.12 7.88 -25.96
N PHE A 116 -6.18 6.62 -26.40
CA PHE A 116 -6.36 6.28 -27.80
C PHE A 116 -7.69 6.81 -28.36
N LEU A 117 -8.81 6.59 -27.67
CA LEU A 117 -10.11 7.09 -28.08
C LEU A 117 -10.11 8.62 -28.22
N LYS A 118 -9.56 9.33 -27.23
CA LYS A 118 -9.57 10.79 -27.16
C LYS A 118 -8.62 11.45 -28.17
N PHE A 119 -7.38 10.97 -28.24
CA PHE A 119 -6.32 11.66 -28.99
C PHE A 119 -6.11 11.12 -30.40
N GLU A 120 -6.33 9.83 -30.63
CA GLU A 120 -6.14 9.21 -31.96
C GLU A 120 -7.44 9.12 -32.75
N LEU A 121 -8.55 8.74 -32.09
CA LEU A 121 -9.86 8.65 -32.76
C LEU A 121 -10.70 9.93 -32.68
N GLY A 122 -10.34 10.87 -31.78
CA GLY A 122 -11.06 12.14 -31.61
C GLY A 122 -12.45 11.98 -30.96
N GLU A 123 -12.67 10.91 -30.20
CA GLU A 123 -13.91 10.68 -29.46
C GLU A 123 -14.03 11.67 -28.28
N ASP A 124 -15.26 12.14 -28.03
CA ASP A 124 -15.55 13.03 -26.89
C ASP A 124 -15.69 12.22 -25.59
N ILE A 125 -14.56 12.01 -24.92
CA ILE A 125 -14.48 11.31 -23.64
C ILE A 125 -14.68 12.30 -22.48
N ASP A 126 -15.59 11.96 -21.56
CA ASP A 126 -15.81 12.72 -20.33
C ASP A 126 -14.49 12.99 -19.59
N PRO A 127 -14.08 14.27 -19.42
CA PRO A 127 -12.85 14.63 -18.72
C PRO A 127 -12.78 14.11 -17.29
N ASP A 128 -13.90 14.00 -16.58
CA ASP A 128 -13.95 13.46 -15.22
C ASP A 128 -13.63 11.95 -15.21
N TYR A 129 -14.19 11.20 -16.17
CA TYR A 129 -13.89 9.78 -16.33
C TYR A 129 -12.41 9.53 -16.64
N HIS A 130 -11.87 10.28 -17.61
CA HIS A 130 -10.45 10.22 -17.97
C HIS A 130 -9.53 10.59 -16.80
N SER A 131 -9.84 11.69 -16.08
CA SER A 131 -9.07 12.11 -14.91
C SER A 131 -9.08 11.08 -13.78
N LYS A 132 -10.21 10.36 -13.60
CA LYS A 132 -10.29 9.28 -12.61
C LYS A 132 -9.45 8.08 -12.99
N ALA A 133 -9.42 7.70 -14.27
CA ALA A 133 -8.54 6.64 -14.77
C ALA A 133 -7.06 7.02 -14.58
N TYR A 134 -6.69 8.25 -14.93
CA TYR A 134 -5.35 8.78 -14.69
C TYR A 134 -4.99 8.75 -13.20
N TYR A 135 -5.90 9.19 -12.32
CA TYR A 135 -5.65 9.21 -10.88
C TYR A 135 -5.34 7.81 -10.31
N ARG A 136 -6.04 6.77 -10.77
CA ARG A 136 -5.79 5.37 -10.36
C ARG A 136 -4.40 4.87 -10.77
N VAL A 137 -3.90 5.33 -11.91
CA VAL A 137 -2.54 5.00 -12.39
C VAL A 137 -1.48 5.80 -11.63
N ALA A 138 -1.73 7.07 -11.36
CA ALA A 138 -0.79 7.96 -10.69
C ALA A 138 -0.71 7.73 -9.16
N ASN A 139 -1.76 7.19 -8.55
CA ASN A 139 -1.85 6.94 -7.12
C ASN A 139 -2.33 5.50 -6.88
N PRO A 140 -1.54 4.49 -7.25
CA PRO A 140 -1.93 3.12 -7.06
C PRO A 140 -1.94 2.82 -5.56
N ARG A 141 -3.04 2.24 -5.08
CA ARG A 141 -3.17 1.70 -3.74
C ARG A 141 -4.20 0.59 -3.74
#